data_AF-A0A246RYP4-F1
#
_entry.id   AF-A0A246RYP4-F1
#
_cell.length_a   1.000
_cell.length_b   1.000
_cell.length_c   1.000
_cell.angle_alpha   90.00
_cell.angle_beta   90.00
_cell.angle_gamma   90.00
#
_symmetry.space_group_name_H-M   'P 1'
#
loop_
_entity.id
_entity.type
_entity.pdbx_description
1 polymer ?
#
loop_
_entity_poly.entity_id
_entity_poly.type
_entity_poly.pdbx_seq_one_letter_code
_entity_poly.pdbx_strand_id
1 'polypeptide(L)'
;MKIIILGAGQVGGTLAEHLAREENDITVVDTDAKKLRDLHTKLDIRTVTGAGSYPIVLRQAGCEDADMLIAVTNSDEINMIACQVAHTLFRTPTKIARVRATAYLTRKGLFAHEAIPIDVLISPEQVVTDHVRRLIEHPGALQVLEFAGGLVQLVAVKAFYGGPLVGQDLAFLRRHMPNVDTRVAAIYRRNRPIIPRGDTVIEADDEVFFLAARRDIRAVMSELRRVERDFRRVVIAGGGNIGERLAEHLEHSHQVKIIEHSLERCTTLSERLDRTVVLHGSATSKRLLEEENIEECDIFCALTNDDEVNIMSSLLAKRLGAKKVLTLINNAAYVDLVQGGEIDIAISPQQATI
;
A
#
# COMPACT_ATOMS: atom_id res chain seq x y z
N MET A 1 -12.80 23.01 -5.80
CA MET A 1 -11.92 23.02 -7.01
C MET A 1 -12.57 22.20 -8.13
N LYS A 2 -12.22 22.43 -9.40
CA LYS A 2 -12.70 21.63 -10.55
C LYS A 2 -11.73 20.49 -10.87
N ILE A 3 -12.15 19.26 -10.62
CA ILE A 3 -11.32 18.06 -10.75
C ILE A 3 -11.91 17.10 -11.77
N ILE A 4 -11.10 16.67 -12.73
CA ILE A 4 -11.47 15.64 -13.71
C ILE A 4 -10.74 14.35 -13.36
N ILE A 5 -11.49 13.25 -13.20
CA ILE A 5 -10.96 11.91 -12.95
C ILE A 5 -11.21 11.05 -14.18
N LEU A 6 -10.15 10.51 -14.78
CA LEU A 6 -10.25 9.57 -15.90
C LEU A 6 -10.11 8.14 -15.38
N GLY A 7 -11.19 7.37 -15.52
CA GLY A 7 -11.33 6.00 -15.06
C GLY A 7 -12.22 5.88 -13.83
N ALA A 8 -13.39 5.28 -13.99
CA ALA A 8 -14.34 4.87 -12.95
C ALA A 8 -14.04 3.46 -12.40
N GLY A 9 -12.77 3.04 -12.46
CA GLY A 9 -12.30 1.82 -11.79
C GLY A 9 -12.31 1.98 -10.27
N GLN A 10 -11.79 0.98 -9.55
CA GLN A 10 -11.72 1.00 -8.08
C GLN A 10 -11.04 2.28 -7.55
N VAL A 11 -9.84 2.59 -8.05
CA VAL A 11 -9.08 3.78 -7.60
C VAL A 11 -9.82 5.08 -7.90
N GLY A 12 -10.32 5.28 -9.12
CA GLY A 12 -11.00 6.52 -9.49
C GLY A 12 -12.38 6.68 -8.84
N GLY A 13 -13.09 5.58 -8.59
CA GLY A 13 -14.34 5.58 -7.83
C GLY A 13 -14.13 5.99 -6.38
N THR A 14 -13.20 5.34 -5.66
CA THR A 14 -12.87 5.72 -4.28
C THR A 14 -12.38 7.16 -4.19
N LEU A 15 -11.54 7.60 -5.13
CA LEU A 15 -11.07 8.99 -5.17
C LEU A 15 -12.22 9.98 -5.37
N ALA A 16 -13.17 9.68 -6.26
CA ALA A 16 -14.37 10.48 -6.44
C ALA A 16 -15.22 10.52 -5.16
N GLU A 17 -15.40 9.39 -4.46
CA GLU A 17 -16.15 9.32 -3.20
C GLU A 17 -15.53 10.20 -2.10
N HIS A 18 -14.20 10.19 -1.98
CA HIS A 18 -13.49 10.99 -0.98
C HIS A 18 -13.53 12.48 -1.31
N LEU A 19 -13.21 12.84 -2.55
CA LEU A 19 -13.14 14.25 -2.95
C LEU A 19 -14.53 14.90 -3.06
N ALA A 20 -15.59 14.13 -3.35
CA ALA A 20 -16.96 14.66 -3.45
C ALA A 20 -17.54 15.06 -2.08
N ARG A 21 -16.94 14.57 -0.98
CA ARG A 21 -17.31 14.97 0.38
C ARG A 21 -16.72 16.33 0.76
N GLU A 22 -15.75 16.83 0.00
CA GLU A 22 -15.20 18.16 0.13
C GLU A 22 -15.94 19.13 -0.83
N GLU A 23 -15.69 20.45 -0.71
CA GLU A 23 -16.27 21.46 -1.62
C GLU A 23 -15.58 21.46 -3.01
N ASN A 24 -15.65 20.32 -3.72
CA ASN A 24 -15.04 20.10 -5.03
C ASN A 24 -16.07 19.72 -6.11
N ASP A 25 -15.92 20.31 -7.29
CA ASP A 25 -16.68 19.99 -8.50
C ASP A 25 -15.98 18.85 -9.24
N ILE A 26 -16.55 17.65 -9.17
CA ILE A 26 -15.93 16.44 -9.74
C ILE A 26 -16.61 16.03 -11.04
N THR A 27 -15.80 15.75 -12.05
CA THR A 27 -16.23 15.08 -13.28
C THR A 27 -15.48 13.77 -13.48
N VAL A 28 -16.20 12.65 -13.56
CA VAL A 28 -15.62 11.32 -13.82
C VAL A 28 -15.85 10.91 -15.28
N VAL A 29 -14.80 10.44 -15.95
CA VAL A 29 -14.82 9.97 -17.33
C VAL A 29 -14.51 8.48 -17.38
N ASP A 30 -15.33 7.67 -18.03
CA ASP A 30 -15.04 6.25 -18.28
C ASP A 30 -15.73 5.77 -19.56
N THR A 31 -15.28 4.65 -20.13
CA THR A 31 -15.94 4.03 -21.28
C THR A 31 -17.14 3.17 -20.86
N ASP A 32 -17.17 2.72 -19.61
CA ASP A 32 -18.23 1.92 -19.02
C ASP A 32 -19.36 2.80 -18.45
N ALA A 33 -20.41 2.96 -19.24
CA ALA A 33 -21.60 3.73 -18.85
C ALA A 33 -22.31 3.15 -17.62
N LYS A 34 -22.17 1.85 -17.32
CA LYS A 34 -22.81 1.24 -16.14
C LYS A 34 -22.13 1.75 -14.86
N LYS A 35 -20.80 1.69 -14.80
CA LYS A 35 -20.03 2.20 -13.66
C LYS A 35 -20.27 3.69 -13.40
N LEU A 36 -20.34 4.49 -14.47
CA LEU A 36 -20.65 5.91 -14.36
C LEU A 36 -22.04 6.17 -13.76
N ARG A 37 -23.07 5.42 -14.19
CA ARG A 37 -24.41 5.53 -13.61
C ARG A 37 -24.42 5.14 -12.14
N ASP A 38 -23.72 4.07 -11.78
CA ASP A 38 -23.66 3.61 -10.39
C ASP A 38 -22.99 4.65 -9.48
N LEU A 39 -21.92 5.31 -9.95
CA LEU A 39 -21.26 6.41 -9.22
C LEU A 39 -22.15 7.66 -9.14
N HIS A 40 -22.75 8.09 -10.25
CA HIS A 40 -23.63 9.26 -10.30
C HIS A 40 -24.87 9.11 -9.40
N THR A 41 -25.35 7.88 -9.19
CA THR A 41 -26.48 7.62 -8.29
C THR A 41 -26.09 7.77 -6.82
N LYS A 42 -24.81 7.53 -6.49
CA LYS A 42 -24.29 7.54 -5.11
C LYS A 42 -23.68 8.89 -4.71
N LEU A 43 -23.16 9.64 -5.67
CA LEU A 43 -22.36 10.84 -5.45
C LEU A 43 -22.88 11.99 -6.28
N ASP A 44 -22.80 13.20 -5.73
CA ASP A 44 -23.10 14.44 -6.45
C ASP A 44 -21.93 14.83 -7.35
N ILE A 45 -21.79 14.11 -8.47
CA ILE A 45 -20.71 14.29 -9.44
C ILE A 45 -21.24 14.31 -10.86
N ARG A 46 -20.50 14.97 -11.76
CA ARG A 46 -20.75 14.89 -13.20
C ARG A 46 -20.08 13.63 -13.77
N THR A 47 -20.70 13.00 -14.77
CA THR A 47 -20.12 11.87 -15.49
C THR A 47 -20.10 12.10 -16.99
N VAL A 48 -19.07 11.60 -17.67
CA VAL A 48 -18.92 11.68 -19.13
C VAL A 48 -18.50 10.31 -19.66
N THR A 49 -19.27 9.75 -20.58
CA THR A 49 -18.94 8.47 -21.21
C THR A 49 -18.01 8.69 -22.41
N GLY A 50 -16.83 8.07 -22.40
CA GLY A 50 -15.90 8.15 -23.52
C GLY A 50 -14.46 7.78 -23.15
N ALA A 51 -13.58 7.77 -24.14
CA ALA A 51 -12.15 7.56 -23.93
C ALA A 51 -11.50 8.85 -23.39
N GLY A 52 -10.93 8.78 -22.19
CA GLY A 52 -10.34 9.93 -21.49
C GLY A 52 -9.12 10.56 -22.18
N SER A 53 -8.54 9.90 -23.19
CA SER A 53 -7.45 10.46 -24.01
C SER A 53 -7.94 11.31 -25.19
N TYR A 54 -9.25 11.34 -25.48
CA TYR A 54 -9.77 12.00 -26.67
C TYR A 54 -10.07 13.49 -26.40
N PRO A 55 -9.62 14.42 -27.26
CA PRO A 55 -9.86 15.86 -27.09
C PRO A 55 -11.33 16.24 -26.91
N ILE A 56 -12.23 15.60 -27.65
CA ILE A 56 -13.67 15.87 -27.58
C ILE A 56 -14.24 15.49 -26.21
N VAL A 57 -13.78 14.37 -25.65
CA VAL A 57 -14.25 13.85 -24.36
C VAL A 57 -13.71 14.72 -23.23
N LEU A 58 -12.43 15.09 -23.28
CA LEU A 58 -11.83 16.01 -22.30
C LEU A 58 -12.51 17.39 -22.31
N ARG A 59 -12.85 17.91 -23.48
CA ARG A 59 -13.65 19.15 -23.60
C ARG A 59 -15.03 18.99 -22.98
N GLN A 60 -15.73 17.88 -23.26
CA GLN A 60 -17.03 17.58 -22.64
C GLN A 60 -16.93 17.45 -21.11
N ALA A 61 -15.82 16.93 -20.61
CA ALA A 61 -15.52 16.82 -19.18
C ALA A 61 -15.18 18.16 -18.51
N GLY A 62 -15.08 19.26 -19.26
CA GLY A 62 -14.79 20.59 -18.73
C GLY A 62 -13.30 20.87 -18.51
N CYS A 63 -12.42 20.22 -19.28
CA CYS A 63 -10.97 20.34 -19.12
C CYS A 63 -10.43 21.76 -19.40
N GLU A 64 -11.21 22.62 -20.08
CA GLU A 64 -10.89 24.02 -20.33
C GLU A 64 -10.76 24.86 -19.05
N ASP A 65 -11.57 24.58 -18.03
CA ASP A 65 -11.58 25.30 -16.77
C ASP A 65 -11.16 24.42 -15.58
N ALA A 66 -10.62 23.22 -15.85
CA ALA A 66 -10.26 22.28 -14.79
C ALA A 66 -8.97 22.73 -14.10
N ASP A 67 -8.98 22.70 -12.76
CA ASP A 67 -7.79 22.95 -11.95
C ASP A 67 -6.85 21.74 -11.97
N MET A 68 -7.43 20.54 -12.05
CA MET A 68 -6.70 19.27 -11.93
C MET A 68 -7.29 18.18 -12.82
N LEU A 69 -6.41 17.39 -13.44
CA LEU A 69 -6.71 16.14 -14.13
C LEU A 69 -6.02 14.97 -13.43
N ILE A 70 -6.78 13.92 -13.12
CA ILE A 70 -6.28 12.71 -12.48
C ILE A 70 -6.56 11.51 -13.41
N ALA A 71 -5.52 10.98 -14.03
CA ALA A 71 -5.60 9.89 -15.00
C ALA A 71 -5.30 8.54 -14.33
N VAL A 72 -6.34 7.78 -14.03
CA VAL A 72 -6.28 6.48 -13.30
C VAL A 72 -6.97 5.35 -14.06
N THR A 73 -6.96 5.42 -15.40
CA THR A 73 -7.48 4.36 -16.27
C THR A 73 -6.63 3.10 -16.18
N ASN A 74 -7.11 2.00 -16.77
CA ASN A 74 -6.42 0.71 -16.76
C ASN A 74 -5.14 0.64 -17.61
N SER A 75 -4.87 1.64 -18.48
CA SER A 75 -3.68 1.69 -19.35
C SER A 75 -2.82 2.90 -19.01
N ASP A 76 -1.53 2.65 -18.84
CA ASP A 76 -0.53 3.70 -18.61
C ASP A 76 -0.44 4.62 -19.84
N GLU A 77 -0.54 4.06 -21.04
CA GLU A 77 -0.50 4.79 -22.30
C GLU A 77 -1.68 5.75 -22.42
N ILE A 78 -2.89 5.31 -22.07
CA ILE A 78 -4.07 6.20 -22.05
C ILE A 78 -3.86 7.33 -21.04
N ASN A 79 -3.33 7.02 -19.85
CA ASN A 79 -3.08 8.04 -18.83
C ASN A 79 -2.05 9.08 -19.30
N MET A 80 -0.94 8.63 -19.90
CA MET A 80 0.10 9.50 -20.46
C MET A 80 -0.44 10.39 -21.59
N ILE A 81 -1.17 9.80 -22.55
CA ILE A 81 -1.74 10.56 -23.67
C ILE A 81 -2.81 11.54 -23.19
N ALA A 82 -3.65 11.16 -22.22
CA ALA A 82 -4.64 12.08 -21.68
C ALA A 82 -4.01 13.32 -21.03
N CYS A 83 -2.95 13.14 -20.23
CA CYS A 83 -2.19 14.25 -19.67
C CYS A 83 -1.54 15.11 -20.76
N GLN A 84 -0.98 14.49 -21.81
CA GLN A 84 -0.43 15.22 -22.95
C GLN A 84 -1.48 16.09 -23.66
N VAL A 85 -2.65 15.52 -23.97
CA VAL A 85 -3.73 16.24 -24.64
C VAL A 85 -4.25 17.36 -23.77
N ALA A 86 -4.43 17.11 -22.47
CA ALA A 86 -4.89 18.10 -21.51
C ALA A 86 -3.91 19.28 -21.38
N HIS A 87 -2.62 18.98 -21.31
CA HIS A 87 -1.58 19.99 -21.30
C HIS A 87 -1.55 20.82 -22.59
N THR A 88 -1.55 20.14 -23.74
CA THR A 88 -1.35 20.78 -25.05
C THR A 88 -2.54 21.65 -25.46
N LEU A 89 -3.77 21.16 -25.27
CA LEU A 89 -4.98 21.81 -25.77
C LEU A 89 -5.67 22.70 -24.75
N PHE A 90 -5.62 22.33 -23.47
CA PHE A 90 -6.39 22.98 -22.41
C PHE A 90 -5.51 23.64 -21.35
N ARG A 91 -4.19 23.43 -21.39
CA ARG A 91 -3.22 23.97 -20.42
C ARG A 91 -3.58 23.67 -18.97
N THR A 92 -4.16 22.47 -18.72
CA THR A 92 -4.59 22.06 -17.39
C THR A 92 -3.44 22.17 -16.38
N PRO A 93 -3.59 22.93 -15.28
CA PRO A 93 -2.51 23.26 -14.38
C PRO A 93 -1.85 22.03 -13.75
N THR A 94 -2.65 21.16 -13.13
CA THR A 94 -2.13 19.97 -12.42
C THR A 94 -2.62 18.69 -13.09
N LYS A 95 -1.68 17.79 -13.39
CA LYS A 95 -1.88 16.52 -14.10
C LYS A 95 -1.23 15.41 -13.28
N ILE A 96 -2.07 14.57 -12.70
CA ILE A 96 -1.67 13.41 -11.92
C ILE A 96 -1.95 12.17 -12.77
N ALA A 97 -0.99 11.27 -12.93
CA ALA A 97 -1.18 10.06 -13.71
C ALA A 97 -0.75 8.82 -12.93
N ARG A 98 -1.56 7.76 -13.03
CA ARG A 98 -1.15 6.43 -12.62
C ARG A 98 -0.27 5.82 -13.70
N VAL A 99 0.94 5.43 -13.34
CA VAL A 99 1.87 4.68 -14.19
C VAL A 99 2.36 3.45 -13.45
N ARG A 100 2.10 2.28 -14.02
CA ARG A 100 2.35 0.97 -13.41
C ARG A 100 3.63 0.34 -13.94
N ALA A 101 3.87 0.41 -15.25
CA ALA A 101 4.99 -0.28 -15.88
C ALA A 101 6.33 0.34 -15.44
N THR A 102 7.20 -0.48 -14.86
CA THR A 102 8.54 -0.07 -14.41
C THR A 102 9.38 0.46 -15.56
N ALA A 103 9.18 -0.05 -16.77
CA ALA A 103 9.89 0.39 -17.98
C ALA A 103 9.75 1.89 -18.26
N TYR A 104 8.62 2.51 -17.90
CA TYR A 104 8.44 3.95 -18.02
C TYR A 104 9.11 4.70 -16.85
N LEU A 105 9.01 4.15 -15.63
CA LEU A 105 9.50 4.79 -14.40
C LEU A 105 11.02 4.87 -14.31
N THR A 106 11.76 3.94 -14.94
CA THR A 106 13.23 3.91 -14.90
C THR A 106 13.88 4.94 -15.82
N ARG A 107 13.15 5.50 -16.80
CA ARG A 107 13.70 6.43 -17.77
C ARG A 107 13.63 7.87 -17.27
N LYS A 108 14.76 8.37 -16.76
CA LYS A 108 14.92 9.79 -16.38
C LYS A 108 14.55 10.72 -17.54
N GLY A 109 13.77 11.76 -17.24
CA GLY A 109 13.37 12.79 -18.20
C GLY A 109 12.17 12.46 -19.09
N LEU A 110 11.65 11.21 -19.06
CA LEU A 110 10.47 10.84 -19.85
C LEU A 110 9.23 11.70 -19.47
N PHE A 111 9.06 11.94 -18.18
CA PHE A 111 7.95 12.72 -17.62
C PHE A 111 8.32 14.20 -17.40
N ALA A 112 9.35 14.69 -18.08
CA ALA A 112 9.64 16.12 -18.10
C ALA A 112 8.50 16.85 -18.80
N HIS A 113 8.25 18.09 -18.39
CA HIS A 113 7.21 18.95 -18.95
C HIS A 113 7.31 19.14 -20.48
N GLU A 114 8.51 19.05 -21.04
CA GLU A 114 8.78 19.16 -22.48
C GLU A 114 8.51 17.86 -23.26
N ALA A 115 8.38 16.72 -22.56
CA ALA A 115 8.13 15.40 -23.12
C ALA A 115 6.70 14.96 -22.78
N ILE A 116 6.49 14.17 -21.73
CA ILE A 116 5.18 13.76 -21.25
C ILE A 116 4.84 14.59 -19.99
N PRO A 117 3.98 15.61 -20.09
CA PRO A 117 3.72 16.58 -19.02
C PRO A 117 2.80 15.99 -17.96
N ILE A 118 3.39 15.22 -17.05
CA ILE A 118 2.75 14.71 -15.84
C ILE A 118 3.44 15.34 -14.64
N ASP A 119 2.68 16.07 -13.82
CA ASP A 119 3.24 16.78 -12.67
C ASP A 119 3.46 15.84 -11.49
N VAL A 120 2.59 14.85 -11.31
CA VAL A 120 2.67 13.85 -10.24
C VAL A 120 2.41 12.46 -10.79
N LEU A 121 3.36 11.55 -10.58
CA LEU A 121 3.24 10.13 -10.91
C LEU A 121 2.80 9.36 -9.67
N ILE A 122 1.79 8.52 -9.82
CA ILE A 122 1.36 7.60 -8.76
C ILE A 122 1.54 6.17 -9.26
N SER A 123 2.27 5.35 -8.50
CA SER A 123 2.30 3.90 -8.69
C SER A 123 1.76 3.25 -7.41
N PRO A 124 0.46 2.94 -7.33
CA PRO A 124 -0.13 2.30 -6.16
C PRO A 124 0.61 1.02 -5.79
N GLU A 125 1.04 0.25 -6.79
CA GLU A 125 1.82 -0.97 -6.60
C GLU A 125 3.17 -0.68 -5.93
N GLN A 126 3.82 0.44 -6.26
CA GLN A 126 5.06 0.85 -5.59
C GLN A 126 4.80 1.23 -4.14
N VAL A 127 3.76 2.02 -3.86
CA VAL A 127 3.43 2.46 -2.51
C VAL A 127 3.13 1.25 -1.60
N VAL A 128 2.39 0.27 -2.11
CA VAL A 128 2.14 -1.00 -1.40
C VAL A 128 3.43 -1.78 -1.21
N THR A 129 4.27 -1.91 -2.25
CA THR A 129 5.55 -2.62 -2.16
C THR A 129 6.46 -2.00 -1.09
N ASP A 130 6.60 -0.68 -1.09
CA ASP A 130 7.42 0.06 -0.12
C ASP A 130 6.85 -0.10 1.29
N HIS A 131 5.52 -0.10 1.44
CA HIS A 131 4.89 -0.33 2.72
C HIS A 131 5.14 -1.75 3.26
N VAL A 132 4.91 -2.79 2.44
CA VAL A 132 5.17 -4.19 2.80
C VAL A 132 6.64 -4.38 3.15
N ARG A 133 7.55 -3.83 2.34
CA ARG A 133 9.00 -3.87 2.57
C ARG A 133 9.35 -3.28 3.93
N ARG A 134 8.82 -2.11 4.29
CA ARG A 134 9.09 -1.46 5.58
C ARG A 134 8.62 -2.31 6.77
N LEU A 135 7.49 -2.99 6.65
CA LEU A 135 7.02 -3.92 7.69
C LEU A 135 7.94 -5.14 7.83
N ILE A 136 8.50 -5.63 6.73
CA ILE A 136 9.49 -6.72 6.76
C ILE A 136 10.82 -6.25 7.38
N GLU A 137 11.27 -5.04 7.04
CA GLU A 137 12.48 -4.44 7.60
C GLU A 137 12.34 -4.07 9.08
N HIS A 138 11.12 -3.93 9.60
CA HIS A 138 10.82 -3.56 10.99
C HIS A 138 9.91 -4.60 11.68
N PRO A 139 10.44 -5.79 12.01
CA PRO A 139 9.70 -6.85 12.67
C PRO A 139 8.98 -6.36 13.94
N GLY A 140 7.68 -6.63 13.99
CA GLY A 140 6.82 -6.25 15.10
C GLY A 140 6.15 -4.88 14.98
N ALA A 141 6.41 -4.13 13.91
CA ALA A 141 5.62 -2.96 13.54
C ALA A 141 4.30 -3.39 12.90
N LEU A 142 3.22 -2.68 13.21
CA LEU A 142 1.93 -2.81 12.54
C LEU A 142 1.83 -1.85 11.34
N GLN A 143 2.45 -0.69 11.44
CA GLN A 143 2.44 0.34 10.40
C GLN A 143 3.72 1.18 10.47
N VAL A 144 4.24 1.57 9.31
CA VAL A 144 5.40 2.46 9.18
C VAL A 144 5.11 3.50 8.10
N LEU A 145 5.10 4.78 8.48
CA LEU A 145 4.95 5.92 7.58
C LEU A 145 6.21 6.78 7.63
N GLU A 146 6.65 7.28 6.48
CA GLU A 146 7.84 8.13 6.37
C GLU A 146 7.47 9.57 6.06
N PHE A 147 8.16 10.50 6.73
CA PHE A 147 8.03 11.93 6.54
C PHE A 147 9.39 12.54 6.25
N ALA A 148 9.40 13.73 5.65
CA ALA A 148 10.62 14.50 5.37
C ALA A 148 11.71 13.68 4.66
N GLY A 149 11.35 12.94 3.60
CA GLY A 149 12.29 12.11 2.84
C GLY A 149 12.88 10.93 3.62
N GLY A 150 12.19 10.45 4.65
CA GLY A 150 12.61 9.30 5.47
C GLY A 150 13.46 9.66 6.69
N LEU A 151 13.62 10.94 7.01
CA LEU A 151 14.34 11.38 8.21
C LEU A 151 13.54 11.12 9.50
N VAL A 152 12.22 11.22 9.43
CA VAL A 152 11.30 10.98 10.53
C VAL A 152 10.30 9.91 10.12
N GLN A 153 10.01 8.97 11.01
CA GLN A 153 9.05 7.90 10.77
C GLN A 153 8.00 7.87 11.89
N LEU A 154 6.74 7.65 11.51
CA LEU A 154 5.66 7.29 12.42
C LEU A 154 5.53 5.78 12.38
N VAL A 155 5.66 5.13 13.53
CA VAL A 155 5.57 3.67 13.64
C VAL A 155 4.47 3.32 14.63
N ALA A 156 3.59 2.41 14.21
CA ALA A 156 2.57 1.81 15.05
C ALA A 156 3.05 0.46 15.56
N VAL A 157 2.95 0.23 16.87
CA VAL A 157 3.32 -1.04 17.50
C VAL A 157 2.25 -1.44 18.49
N LYS A 158 1.94 -2.74 18.52
CA LYS A 158 1.10 -3.32 19.57
C LYS A 158 1.91 -3.58 20.84
N ALA A 159 1.48 -3.00 21.96
CA ALA A 159 2.07 -3.22 23.26
C ALA A 159 1.79 -4.65 23.75
N PHE A 160 2.84 -5.38 24.14
CA PHE A 160 2.72 -6.75 24.66
C PHE A 160 3.14 -6.85 26.12
N TYR A 161 2.51 -7.76 26.84
CA TYR A 161 2.86 -8.03 28.24
C TYR A 161 4.37 -8.33 28.39
N GLY A 162 5.04 -7.59 29.26
CA GLY A 162 6.49 -7.68 29.49
C GLY A 162 7.35 -6.72 28.67
N GLY A 163 6.76 -5.79 27.91
CA GLY A 163 7.48 -4.61 27.40
C GLY A 163 7.78 -3.59 28.52
N PRO A 164 8.98 -2.98 28.57
CA PRO A 164 9.37 -2.00 29.61
C PRO A 164 8.37 -0.87 29.88
N LEU A 165 7.64 -0.44 28.84
CA LEU A 165 6.69 0.68 28.93
C LEU A 165 5.26 0.27 29.25
N VAL A 166 4.95 -1.03 29.26
CA VAL A 166 3.59 -1.50 29.57
C VAL A 166 3.33 -1.33 31.06
N GLY A 167 2.27 -0.60 31.40
CA GLY A 167 1.93 -0.18 32.76
C GLY A 167 2.62 1.10 33.23
N GLN A 168 3.40 1.76 32.38
CA GLN A 168 4.07 3.03 32.69
C GLN A 168 3.34 4.21 32.04
N ASP A 169 3.49 5.40 32.63
CA ASP A 169 3.03 6.66 32.05
C ASP A 169 3.92 7.10 30.87
N LEU A 170 3.37 7.87 29.93
CA LEU A 170 4.16 8.37 28.79
C LEU A 170 5.31 9.29 29.18
N ALA A 171 5.25 9.96 30.33
CA ALA A 171 6.37 10.77 30.83
C ALA A 171 7.55 9.91 31.31
N PHE A 172 7.35 8.61 31.55
CA PHE A 172 8.42 7.65 31.81
C PHE A 172 9.29 7.41 30.56
N LEU A 173 8.69 7.35 29.36
CA LEU A 173 9.41 7.15 28.10
C LEU A 173 10.59 8.12 27.94
N ARG A 174 10.34 9.42 28.17
CA ARG A 174 11.37 10.47 28.08
C ARG A 174 12.46 10.34 29.14
N ARG A 175 12.14 9.79 30.31
CA ARG A 175 13.10 9.57 31.40
C ARG A 175 13.94 8.32 31.14
N HIS A 176 13.35 7.29 30.53
CA HIS A 176 14.00 6.03 30.24
C HIS A 176 14.89 6.08 28.99
N MET A 177 14.51 6.89 28.00
CA MET A 177 15.26 7.08 26.75
C MET A 177 15.66 8.56 26.53
N PRO A 178 16.52 9.15 27.37
CA PRO A 178 16.82 10.58 27.30
C PRO A 178 17.59 10.99 26.02
N ASN A 179 18.25 10.03 25.36
CA ASN A 179 19.05 10.28 24.15
C ASN A 179 18.28 10.01 22.84
N VAL A 180 17.00 9.62 22.93
CA VAL A 180 16.17 9.34 21.76
C VAL A 180 15.05 10.35 21.68
N ASP A 181 15.05 11.13 20.61
CA ASP A 181 13.96 12.06 20.30
C ASP A 181 12.76 11.28 19.78
N THR A 182 11.90 10.85 20.71
CA THR A 182 10.66 10.13 20.42
C THR A 182 9.44 10.79 21.07
N ARG A 183 8.29 10.68 20.40
CA ARG A 183 7.00 11.15 20.92
C ARG A 183 5.87 10.24 20.49
N VAL A 184 5.04 9.83 21.45
CA VAL A 184 3.77 9.17 21.14
C VAL A 184 2.81 10.18 20.52
N ALA A 185 2.36 9.90 19.31
CA ALA A 185 1.46 10.72 18.51
C ALA A 185 -0.01 10.35 18.74
N ALA A 186 -0.31 9.05 18.90
CA ALA A 186 -1.64 8.54 19.18
C ALA A 186 -1.57 7.19 19.90
N ILE A 187 -2.62 6.86 20.64
CA ILE A 187 -2.83 5.51 21.18
C ILE A 187 -4.23 5.07 20.76
N TYR A 188 -4.36 3.85 20.26
CA TYR A 188 -5.66 3.22 20.06
C TYR A 188 -5.81 2.06 21.04
N ARG A 189 -6.89 2.12 21.82
CA ARG A 189 -7.27 1.08 22.76
C ARG A 189 -8.64 0.57 22.41
N ARG A 190 -8.74 -0.72 22.04
CA ARG A 190 -10.01 -1.34 21.61
C ARG A 190 -10.69 -0.50 20.50
N ASN A 191 -9.93 -0.12 19.48
CA ASN A 191 -10.35 0.73 18.36
C ASN A 191 -10.88 2.13 18.73
N ARG A 192 -10.56 2.64 19.93
CA ARG A 192 -10.87 4.02 20.32
C ARG A 192 -9.60 4.86 20.40
N PRO A 193 -9.57 6.04 19.75
CA PRO A 193 -8.43 6.93 19.84
C PRO A 193 -8.35 7.54 21.24
N ILE A 194 -7.15 7.52 21.81
CA ILE A 194 -6.77 8.16 23.07
C ILE A 194 -5.72 9.21 22.73
N ILE A 195 -5.99 10.45 23.13
CA ILE A 195 -5.04 11.56 22.97
C ILE A 195 -3.91 11.37 24.00
N PRO A 196 -2.65 11.20 23.55
CA PRO A 196 -1.54 10.92 24.47
C PRO A 196 -1.20 12.15 25.32
N ARG A 197 -1.24 11.98 26.64
CA ARG A 197 -0.80 12.94 27.65
C ARG A 197 0.32 12.34 28.49
N GLY A 198 1.08 13.18 29.20
CA GLY A 198 2.22 12.69 30.00
C GLY A 198 1.85 11.66 31.06
N ASP A 199 0.63 11.72 31.60
CA ASP A 199 0.03 10.80 32.58
C ASP A 199 -0.72 9.62 31.95
N THR A 200 -0.79 9.55 30.63
CA THR A 200 -1.44 8.43 29.94
C THR A 200 -0.62 7.16 30.16
N VAL A 201 -1.26 6.12 30.69
CA VAL A 201 -0.63 4.83 30.94
C VAL A 201 -0.85 3.90 29.75
N ILE A 202 0.24 3.31 29.25
CA ILE A 202 0.18 2.31 28.19
C ILE A 202 -0.30 0.97 28.77
N GLU A 203 -1.34 0.41 28.20
CA GLU A 203 -1.86 -0.91 28.57
C GLU A 203 -1.41 -1.99 27.57
N ALA A 204 -1.49 -3.25 27.99
CA ALA A 204 -1.30 -4.35 27.06
C ALA A 204 -2.40 -4.30 25.97
N ASP A 205 -2.04 -4.71 24.76
CA ASP A 205 -2.85 -4.64 23.55
C ASP A 205 -3.15 -3.23 23.01
N ASP A 206 -2.62 -2.16 23.63
CA ASP A 206 -2.67 -0.83 23.03
C ASP A 206 -1.86 -0.78 21.72
N GLU A 207 -2.42 -0.13 20.72
CA GLU A 207 -1.71 0.25 19.50
C GLU A 207 -1.12 1.65 19.70
N VAL A 208 0.19 1.70 19.90
CA VAL A 208 0.92 2.93 20.20
C VAL A 208 1.60 3.43 18.93
N PHE A 209 1.24 4.63 18.51
CA PHE A 209 1.83 5.33 17.38
C PHE A 209 2.87 6.31 17.90
N PHE A 210 4.13 6.15 17.51
CA PHE A 210 5.20 7.05 17.93
C PHE A 210 5.99 7.59 16.73
N LEU A 211 6.44 8.83 16.88
CA LEU A 211 7.34 9.51 15.96
C LEU A 211 8.76 9.40 16.50
N ALA A 212 9.70 8.99 15.66
CA ALA A 212 11.13 9.00 15.97
C ALA A 212 11.97 9.09 14.69
N ALA A 213 13.26 9.41 14.84
CA ALA A 213 14.20 9.37 13.74
C ALA A 213 14.41 7.93 13.26
N ARG A 214 14.66 7.74 11.95
CA ARG A 214 14.83 6.40 11.34
C ARG A 214 15.83 5.49 12.07
N ARG A 215 16.94 6.06 12.55
CA ARG A 215 17.99 5.33 13.29
C ARG A 215 17.54 4.83 14.67
N ASP A 216 16.53 5.47 15.25
CA ASP A 216 16.09 5.24 16.63
C ASP A 216 14.84 4.34 16.71
N ILE A 217 14.19 4.04 15.58
CA ILE A 217 12.96 3.22 15.53
C ILE A 217 13.12 1.89 16.27
N ARG A 218 14.19 1.14 15.98
CA ARG A 218 14.39 -0.19 16.58
C ARG A 218 14.56 -0.11 18.11
N ALA A 219 15.19 0.95 18.60
CA ALA A 219 15.36 1.20 20.04
C ALA A 219 14.03 1.57 20.71
N VAL A 220 13.19 2.38 20.06
CA VAL A 220 11.86 2.70 20.64
C VAL A 220 10.94 1.48 20.61
N MET A 221 10.98 0.68 19.56
CA MET A 221 10.20 -0.55 19.46
C MET A 221 10.54 -1.56 20.57
N SER A 222 11.82 -1.67 20.95
CA SER A 222 12.26 -2.58 22.02
C SER A 222 11.72 -2.23 23.40
N GLU A 223 11.30 -0.99 23.61
CA GLU A 223 10.72 -0.53 24.88
C GLU A 223 9.22 -0.84 24.99
N LEU A 224 8.52 -0.91 23.85
CA LEU A 224 7.08 -1.22 23.82
C LEU A 224 6.80 -2.72 23.80
N ARG A 225 7.75 -3.52 23.34
CA ARG A 225 7.63 -4.98 23.22
C ARG A 225 8.99 -5.65 23.15
N ARG A 226 9.01 -6.97 23.37
CA ARG A 226 10.20 -7.79 23.08
C ARG A 226 10.59 -7.65 21.61
N VAL A 227 11.88 -7.40 21.38
CA VAL A 227 12.49 -7.34 20.05
C VAL A 227 12.18 -8.63 19.30
N GLU A 228 11.41 -8.53 18.22
CA GLU A 228 11.24 -9.65 17.31
C GLU A 228 12.54 -9.91 16.56
N ARG A 229 12.80 -11.17 16.23
CA ARG A 229 13.95 -11.54 15.39
C ARG A 229 13.70 -11.03 13.98
N ASP A 230 14.78 -10.64 13.31
CA ASP A 230 14.74 -10.26 11.90
C ASP A 230 14.14 -11.39 11.07
N PHE A 231 13.20 -11.05 10.18
CA PHE A 231 12.68 -12.00 9.21
C PHE A 231 13.82 -12.40 8.29
N ARG A 232 14.10 -13.69 8.15
CA ARG A 232 15.14 -14.21 7.23
C ARG A 232 14.53 -14.94 6.06
N ARG A 233 13.46 -15.69 6.31
CA ARG A 233 12.75 -16.51 5.30
C ARG A 233 11.43 -15.86 4.97
N VAL A 234 11.31 -15.37 3.73
CA VAL A 234 10.14 -14.67 3.22
C VAL A 234 9.54 -15.51 2.09
N VAL A 235 8.27 -15.88 2.23
CA VAL A 235 7.52 -16.55 1.15
C VAL A 235 6.47 -15.60 0.61
N ILE A 236 6.48 -15.37 -0.70
CA ILE A 236 5.56 -14.48 -1.39
C ILE A 236 4.62 -15.32 -2.26
N ALA A 237 3.32 -15.25 -2.02
CA ALA A 237 2.30 -15.83 -2.89
C ALA A 237 1.82 -14.76 -3.90
N GLY A 238 2.08 -14.99 -5.18
CA GLY A 238 1.78 -14.07 -6.28
C GLY A 238 3.02 -13.33 -6.78
N GLY A 239 3.43 -13.62 -8.01
CA GLY A 239 4.55 -13.01 -8.74
C GLY A 239 4.13 -11.86 -9.66
N GLY A 240 3.04 -11.16 -9.35
CA GLY A 240 2.60 -9.95 -10.05
C GLY A 240 3.56 -8.77 -9.83
N ASN A 241 3.14 -7.55 -10.17
CA ASN A 241 3.98 -6.36 -10.06
C ASN A 241 4.49 -6.12 -8.62
N ILE A 242 3.63 -6.33 -7.61
CA ILE A 242 3.99 -6.11 -6.19
C ILE A 242 4.96 -7.21 -5.73
N GLY A 243 4.62 -8.49 -5.96
CA GLY A 243 5.46 -9.61 -5.52
C GLY A 243 6.84 -9.63 -6.18
N GLU A 244 6.92 -9.33 -7.48
CA GLU A 244 8.19 -9.20 -8.21
C GLU A 244 9.06 -8.11 -7.62
N ARG A 245 8.53 -6.88 -7.47
CA ARG A 245 9.31 -5.76 -6.91
C ARG A 245 9.71 -6.02 -5.48
N LEU A 246 8.82 -6.60 -4.67
CA LEU A 246 9.14 -6.92 -3.28
C LEU A 246 10.30 -7.92 -3.22
N ALA A 247 10.28 -8.96 -4.04
CA ALA A 247 11.36 -9.92 -4.12
C ALA A 247 12.68 -9.28 -4.58
N GLU A 248 12.66 -8.46 -5.64
CA GLU A 248 13.83 -7.72 -6.14
C GLU A 248 14.50 -6.88 -5.03
N HIS A 249 13.71 -6.25 -4.15
CA HIS A 249 14.26 -5.47 -3.04
C HIS A 249 14.80 -6.34 -1.89
N LEU A 250 14.23 -7.51 -1.66
CA LEU A 250 14.54 -8.35 -0.51
C LEU A 250 15.59 -9.43 -0.79
N GLU A 251 15.79 -9.85 -2.03
CA GLU A 251 16.58 -11.06 -2.37
C GLU A 251 18.07 -10.99 -1.99
N HIS A 252 18.61 -9.80 -1.77
CA HIS A 252 19.99 -9.63 -1.30
C HIS A 252 20.12 -9.69 0.23
N SER A 253 19.03 -9.46 0.97
CA SER A 253 19.02 -9.39 2.44
C SER A 253 18.25 -10.54 3.08
N HIS A 254 17.39 -11.22 2.33
CA HIS A 254 16.49 -12.27 2.80
C HIS A 254 16.53 -13.49 1.86
N GLN A 255 16.14 -14.65 2.39
CA GLN A 255 15.86 -15.85 1.60
C GLN A 255 14.41 -15.76 1.11
N VAL A 256 14.24 -15.37 -0.15
CA VAL A 256 12.92 -15.15 -0.76
C VAL A 256 12.51 -16.34 -1.62
N LYS A 257 11.28 -16.80 -1.44
CA LYS A 257 10.60 -17.74 -2.36
C LYS A 257 9.33 -17.08 -2.91
N ILE A 258 9.07 -17.19 -4.21
CA ILE A 258 7.81 -16.77 -4.84
C ILE A 258 7.03 -18.01 -5.26
N ILE A 259 5.74 -18.07 -4.94
CA ILE A 259 4.78 -19.04 -5.49
C ILE A 259 3.93 -18.32 -6.53
N GLU A 260 4.00 -18.74 -7.78
CA GLU A 260 3.26 -18.17 -8.91
C GLU A 260 2.53 -19.26 -9.70
N HIS A 261 1.28 -19.00 -10.08
CA HIS A 261 0.44 -19.96 -10.77
C HIS A 261 0.70 -19.98 -12.29
N SER A 262 1.07 -18.86 -12.89
CA SER A 262 1.36 -18.76 -14.31
C SER A 262 2.78 -19.22 -14.63
N LEU A 263 2.91 -20.34 -15.35
CA LEU A 263 4.21 -20.84 -15.80
C LEU A 263 5.00 -19.83 -16.63
N GLU A 264 4.33 -19.10 -17.54
CA GLU A 264 4.97 -18.04 -18.34
C GLU A 264 5.57 -16.97 -17.43
N ARG A 265 4.82 -16.55 -16.40
CA ARG A 265 5.28 -15.56 -15.43
C ARG A 265 6.42 -16.11 -14.57
N CYS A 266 6.39 -17.39 -14.18
CA CYS A 266 7.48 -18.04 -13.45
C CYS A 266 8.80 -17.98 -14.24
N THR A 267 8.75 -18.18 -15.56
CA THR A 267 9.93 -18.08 -16.44
C THR A 267 10.48 -16.66 -16.42
N THR A 268 9.63 -15.64 -16.62
CA THR A 268 10.06 -14.24 -16.56
C THR A 268 10.68 -13.86 -15.23
N LEU A 269 10.10 -14.31 -14.11
CA LEU A 269 10.62 -14.02 -12.78
C LEU A 269 11.97 -14.70 -12.53
N SER A 270 12.12 -15.95 -12.95
CA SER A 270 13.38 -16.70 -12.83
C SER A 270 14.51 -16.08 -13.65
N GLU A 271 14.20 -15.40 -14.75
CA GLU A 271 15.18 -14.67 -15.56
C GLU A 271 15.58 -13.31 -14.97
N ARG A 272 14.66 -12.67 -14.23
CA ARG A 272 14.85 -11.32 -13.69
C ARG A 272 15.39 -11.28 -12.27
N LEU A 273 15.11 -12.29 -11.45
CA LEU A 273 15.49 -12.35 -10.05
C LEU A 273 16.70 -13.26 -9.88
N ASP A 274 17.79 -12.73 -9.33
CA ASP A 274 19.08 -13.42 -9.28
C ASP A 274 19.17 -14.45 -8.14
N ARG A 275 18.44 -14.23 -7.04
CA ARG A 275 18.58 -15.01 -5.80
C ARG A 275 17.26 -15.58 -5.29
N THR A 276 16.15 -15.18 -5.88
CA THR A 276 14.81 -15.62 -5.48
C THR A 276 14.48 -16.98 -6.07
N VAL A 277 13.98 -17.90 -5.26
CA VAL A 277 13.47 -19.20 -5.75
C VAL A 277 12.03 -19.00 -6.24
N VAL A 278 11.78 -19.27 -7.52
CA VAL A 278 10.45 -19.17 -8.12
C VAL A 278 9.83 -20.56 -8.24
N LEU A 279 8.66 -20.74 -7.65
CA LEU A 279 7.92 -21.99 -7.58
C LEU A 279 6.64 -21.87 -8.40
N HIS A 280 6.45 -22.80 -9.33
CA HIS A 280 5.22 -22.89 -10.11
C HIS A 280 4.17 -23.71 -9.36
N GLY A 281 3.05 -23.08 -8.99
CA GLY A 281 1.95 -23.75 -8.32
C GLY A 281 0.93 -22.81 -7.67
N SER A 282 -0.07 -23.40 -7.01
CA SER A 282 -1.07 -22.63 -6.27
C SER A 282 -0.64 -22.38 -4.83
N ALA A 283 -0.73 -21.13 -4.37
CA ALA A 283 -0.51 -20.75 -2.98
C ALA A 283 -1.54 -21.36 -2.01
N THR A 284 -2.69 -21.84 -2.50
CA THR A 284 -3.70 -22.57 -1.70
C THR A 284 -3.44 -24.07 -1.62
N SER A 285 -2.36 -24.57 -2.25
CA SER A 285 -1.99 -25.98 -2.20
C SER A 285 -1.24 -26.30 -0.90
N LYS A 286 -1.92 -27.01 0.01
CA LYS A 286 -1.31 -27.49 1.26
C LYS A 286 -0.02 -28.28 1.01
N ARG A 287 -0.05 -29.21 0.03
CA ARG A 287 1.09 -30.06 -0.32
C ARG A 287 2.32 -29.23 -0.70
N LEU A 288 2.14 -28.18 -1.52
CA LEU A 288 3.25 -27.32 -1.96
C LEU A 288 3.86 -26.56 -0.78
N LEU A 289 3.03 -26.03 0.12
CA LEU A 289 3.50 -25.30 1.29
C LEU A 289 4.28 -26.21 2.25
N GLU A 290 3.81 -27.46 2.45
CA GLU A 290 4.51 -28.46 3.26
C GLU A 290 5.85 -28.88 2.62
N GLU A 291 5.87 -29.16 1.32
CA GLU A 291 7.10 -29.50 0.57
C GLU A 291 8.17 -28.40 0.67
N GLU A 292 7.75 -27.15 0.81
CA GLU A 292 8.63 -25.98 0.89
C GLU A 292 8.97 -25.52 2.32
N ASN A 293 8.60 -26.32 3.33
CA ASN A 293 8.83 -26.09 4.77
C ASN A 293 8.26 -24.76 5.26
N ILE A 294 6.96 -24.53 5.00
CA ILE A 294 6.27 -23.31 5.41
C ILE A 294 6.31 -23.07 6.93
N GLU A 295 6.48 -24.10 7.76
CA GLU A 295 6.63 -23.93 9.22
C GLU A 295 7.91 -23.16 9.61
N GLU A 296 8.93 -23.16 8.75
CA GLU A 296 10.17 -22.40 8.98
C GLU A 296 10.08 -20.96 8.46
N CYS A 297 8.97 -20.61 7.79
CA CYS A 297 8.75 -19.29 7.23
C CYS A 297 8.58 -18.25 8.33
N ASP A 298 9.37 -17.17 8.25
CA ASP A 298 9.26 -16.06 9.19
C ASP A 298 8.07 -15.17 8.85
N ILE A 299 7.86 -14.89 7.56
CA ILE A 299 6.70 -14.14 7.08
C ILE A 299 6.23 -14.63 5.71
N PHE A 300 4.93 -14.98 5.63
CA PHE A 300 4.24 -15.32 4.40
C PHE A 300 3.44 -14.11 3.91
N CYS A 301 3.68 -13.65 2.68
CA CYS A 301 3.03 -12.49 2.08
C CYS A 301 2.12 -12.92 0.94
N ALA A 302 0.80 -12.80 1.08
CA ALA A 302 -0.15 -13.09 0.02
C ALA A 302 -0.49 -11.82 -0.76
N LEU A 303 0.07 -11.69 -1.96
CA LEU A 303 0.11 -10.48 -2.78
C LEU A 303 -0.47 -10.72 -4.19
N THR A 304 -1.44 -11.64 -4.32
CA THR A 304 -2.15 -11.87 -5.59
C THR A 304 -3.21 -10.79 -5.82
N ASN A 305 -3.79 -10.77 -7.03
CA ASN A 305 -4.90 -9.87 -7.36
C ASN A 305 -6.27 -10.36 -6.84
N ASP A 306 -6.33 -11.51 -6.18
CA ASP A 306 -7.56 -12.13 -5.70
C ASP A 306 -7.57 -12.17 -4.16
N ASP A 307 -8.51 -11.45 -3.56
CA ASP A 307 -8.62 -11.32 -2.11
C ASP A 307 -8.96 -12.67 -1.44
N GLU A 308 -9.75 -13.54 -2.08
CA GLU A 308 -10.11 -14.84 -1.54
C GLU A 308 -8.88 -15.77 -1.53
N VAL A 309 -8.10 -15.77 -2.62
CA VAL A 309 -6.84 -16.51 -2.67
C VAL A 309 -5.86 -16.00 -1.62
N ASN A 310 -5.78 -14.68 -1.44
CA ASN A 310 -4.88 -14.08 -0.45
C ASN A 310 -5.28 -14.50 0.98
N ILE A 311 -6.55 -14.34 1.34
CA ILE A 311 -7.07 -14.72 2.66
C ILE A 311 -6.88 -16.22 2.92
N MET A 312 -7.30 -17.07 1.97
CA MET A 312 -7.24 -18.53 2.15
C MET A 312 -5.80 -19.06 2.23
N SER A 313 -4.90 -18.55 1.39
CA SER A 313 -3.48 -18.94 1.43
C SER A 313 -2.79 -18.46 2.71
N SER A 314 -3.08 -17.25 3.19
CA SER A 314 -2.56 -16.75 4.47
C SER A 314 -3.05 -17.58 5.65
N LEU A 315 -4.35 -17.89 5.73
CA LEU A 315 -4.90 -18.75 6.80
C LEU A 315 -4.27 -20.15 6.78
N LEU A 316 -4.11 -20.72 5.58
CA LEU A 316 -3.47 -22.03 5.41
C LEU A 316 -2.01 -21.99 5.87
N ALA A 317 -1.23 -21.00 5.41
CA ALA A 317 0.17 -20.83 5.82
C ALA A 317 0.31 -20.66 7.34
N LYS A 318 -0.59 -19.88 7.97
CA LYS A 318 -0.61 -19.70 9.42
C LYS A 318 -0.83 -21.03 10.16
N ARG A 319 -1.82 -21.82 9.72
CA ARG A 319 -2.12 -23.14 10.32
C ARG A 319 -0.99 -24.15 10.13
N LEU A 320 -0.26 -24.06 9.03
CA LEU A 320 0.89 -24.92 8.76
C LEU A 320 2.17 -24.46 9.49
N GLY A 321 2.15 -23.32 10.18
CA GLY A 321 3.22 -22.92 11.10
C GLY A 321 4.00 -21.68 10.69
N ALA A 322 3.62 -20.96 9.63
CA ALA A 322 4.24 -19.67 9.31
C ALA A 322 4.13 -18.72 10.50
N LYS A 323 5.25 -18.11 10.92
CA LYS A 323 5.28 -17.28 12.15
C LYS A 323 4.38 -16.06 12.02
N LYS A 324 4.47 -15.37 10.87
CA LYS A 324 3.65 -14.22 10.50
C LYS A 324 3.04 -14.38 9.13
N VAL A 325 1.84 -13.84 8.96
CA VAL A 325 1.19 -13.74 7.65
C VAL A 325 0.73 -12.32 7.38
N LEU A 326 1.04 -11.84 6.17
CA LEU A 326 0.65 -10.55 5.64
C LEU A 326 -0.22 -10.79 4.41
N THR A 327 -1.37 -10.13 4.35
CA THR A 327 -2.39 -10.37 3.33
C THR A 327 -2.76 -9.07 2.64
N LEU A 328 -2.67 -9.04 1.32
CA LEU A 328 -3.18 -7.94 0.50
C LEU A 328 -4.69 -8.11 0.30
N ILE A 329 -5.46 -7.08 0.64
CA ILE A 329 -6.92 -7.06 0.54
C ILE A 329 -7.36 -5.80 -0.20
N ASN A 330 -7.89 -5.95 -1.40
CA ASN A 330 -8.38 -4.85 -2.20
C ASN A 330 -9.74 -4.36 -1.73
N ASN A 331 -10.62 -5.26 -1.31
CA ASN A 331 -11.96 -4.93 -0.83
C ASN A 331 -11.93 -4.53 0.66
N ALA A 332 -12.18 -3.26 0.93
CA ALA A 332 -12.22 -2.72 2.30
C ALA A 332 -13.17 -3.49 3.23
N ALA A 333 -14.28 -4.04 2.71
CA ALA A 333 -15.23 -4.82 3.52
C ALA A 333 -14.63 -6.08 4.14
N TYR A 334 -13.56 -6.63 3.55
CA TYR A 334 -12.86 -7.80 4.07
C TYR A 334 -11.76 -7.45 5.07
N VAL A 335 -11.25 -6.22 5.05
CA VAL A 335 -10.20 -5.77 5.97
C VAL A 335 -10.68 -5.90 7.43
N ASP A 336 -11.87 -5.36 7.73
CA ASP A 336 -12.45 -5.37 9.07
C ASP A 336 -12.79 -6.78 9.57
N LEU A 337 -13.09 -7.72 8.66
CA LEU A 337 -13.41 -9.11 9.01
C LEU A 337 -12.17 -9.95 9.34
N VAL A 338 -11.04 -9.60 8.74
CA VAL A 338 -9.82 -10.39 8.78
C VAL A 338 -8.83 -9.86 9.82
N GLN A 339 -8.84 -8.55 10.06
CA GLN A 339 -7.93 -7.89 10.98
C GLN A 339 -8.21 -8.32 12.44
N GLY A 340 -7.17 -8.81 13.12
CA GLY A 340 -7.25 -9.29 14.51
C GLY A 340 -7.55 -10.78 14.68
N GLY A 341 -7.68 -11.53 13.58
CA GLY A 341 -7.81 -13.00 13.58
C GLY A 341 -6.47 -13.75 13.47
N GLU A 342 -6.48 -14.86 12.72
CA GLU A 342 -5.25 -15.62 12.38
C GLU A 342 -4.32 -14.86 11.41
N ILE A 343 -4.81 -13.79 10.76
CA ILE A 343 -4.03 -12.94 9.88
C ILE A 343 -3.40 -11.80 10.69
N ASP A 344 -2.07 -11.74 10.71
CA ASP A 344 -1.33 -10.78 11.53
C ASP A 344 -1.38 -9.35 10.96
N ILE A 345 -1.29 -9.21 9.63
CA ILE A 345 -1.23 -7.91 8.95
C ILE A 345 -2.12 -7.97 7.70
N ALA A 346 -3.07 -7.04 7.59
CA ALA A 346 -3.87 -6.84 6.39
C ALA A 346 -3.54 -5.47 5.77
N ILE A 347 -3.29 -5.43 4.46
CA ILE A 347 -2.95 -4.20 3.75
C ILE A 347 -3.94 -3.97 2.63
N SER A 348 -4.47 -2.75 2.53
CA SER A 348 -5.27 -2.33 1.40
C SER A 348 -4.52 -1.32 0.52
N PRO A 349 -4.35 -1.56 -0.79
CA PRO A 349 -3.80 -0.58 -1.72
C PRO A 349 -4.54 0.75 -1.71
N GLN A 350 -5.85 0.72 -1.49
CA GLN A 350 -6.69 1.91 -1.46
C GLN A 350 -6.29 2.81 -0.29
N GLN A 351 -6.14 2.25 0.91
CA GLN A 351 -5.67 2.98 2.10
C GLN A 351 -4.23 3.47 1.95
N ALA A 352 -3.38 2.73 1.25
CA ALA A 352 -1.98 3.12 1.04
C ALA A 352 -1.83 4.29 0.04
N THR A 353 -2.79 4.49 -0.86
CA THR A 353 -2.72 5.52 -1.92
C THR A 353 -3.35 6.86 -1.51
N ILE A 354 -4.21 6.86 -0.47
CA ILE A 354 -4.95 8.03 0.00
C ILE A 354 -4.09 8.92 0.91
#